data_AF-A0A317QED5-F1
#
_entry.id   AF-A0A317QED5-F1
#
_cell.length_a   1.000
_cell.length_b   1.000
_cell.length_c   1.000
_cell.angle_alpha   90.00
_cell.angle_beta   90.00
_cell.angle_gamma   90.00
#
_symmetry.space_group_name_H-M   'P 1'
#
loop_
_entity.id
_entity.type
_entity.pdbx_description
1 polymer ?
#
loop_
_entity_poly.entity_id
_entity_poly.type
_entity_poly.pdbx_seq_one_letter_code
_entity_poly.pdbx_strand_id
1 'polypeptide(L)'
;MAPTLEADAEALALTQAAPRARLWAPVTAHAVVLLGTETSPFTAGAADSLVAALTSAERVEVPGRDHRWEAAGLADVLAASLPVSGGSGASRSS
;
A
#
# COMPACT_ATOMS: atom_id res chain seq x y z
N MET A 1 -23.58 2.39 -20.53
CA MET A 1 -22.50 2.76 -19.59
C MET A 1 -21.55 1.59 -19.48
N ALA A 2 -20.25 1.83 -19.26
CA ALA A 2 -19.31 0.72 -19.03
C ALA A 2 -19.76 -0.07 -17.78
N PRO A 3 -19.62 -1.40 -17.75
CA PRO A 3 -20.12 -2.23 -16.67
C PRO A 3 -19.49 -1.93 -15.30
N THR A 4 -18.35 -1.24 -15.24
CA THR A 4 -17.68 -0.86 -13.99
C THR A 4 -18.07 0.52 -13.46
N LEU A 5 -18.77 1.34 -14.26
CA LEU A 5 -18.91 2.77 -13.98
C LEU A 5 -19.65 3.07 -12.67
N GLU A 6 -20.65 2.26 -12.33
CA GLU A 6 -21.40 2.40 -11.08
C GLU A 6 -20.53 2.06 -9.86
N ALA A 7 -19.79 0.96 -9.93
CA ALA A 7 -18.84 0.57 -8.90
C ALA A 7 -17.70 1.59 -8.74
N ASP A 8 -17.21 2.15 -9.85
CA ASP A 8 -16.17 3.19 -9.85
C ASP A 8 -16.68 4.47 -9.18
N ALA A 9 -17.94 4.85 -9.41
CA ALA A 9 -18.58 6.00 -8.78
C ALA A 9 -18.80 5.79 -7.28
N GLU A 10 -19.22 4.59 -6.87
CA GLU A 10 -19.36 4.23 -5.46
C GLU A 10 -18.01 4.27 -4.74
N ALA A 11 -16.98 3.64 -5.31
CA ALA A 11 -15.63 3.67 -4.77
C ALA A 11 -15.11 5.10 -4.60
N LEU A 12 -15.32 5.95 -5.62
CA LEU A 12 -14.95 7.36 -5.53
C LEU A 12 -15.68 8.09 -4.41
N ALA A 13 -17.00 7.90 -4.28
CA ALA A 13 -17.80 8.50 -3.21
C ALA A 13 -17.32 8.07 -1.82
N LEU A 14 -16.98 6.79 -1.64
CA LEU A 14 -16.42 6.28 -0.38
C LEU A 14 -15.10 6.96 -0.01
N THR A 15 -14.20 7.18 -0.98
CA THR A 15 -12.93 7.88 -0.71
C THR A 15 -13.10 9.35 -0.32
N GLN A 16 -14.28 9.93 -0.52
CA GLN A 16 -14.61 11.32 -0.22
C GLN A 16 -15.50 11.47 1.03
N ALA A 17 -15.95 10.35 1.62
CA ALA A 17 -16.93 10.36 2.71
C ALA A 17 -16.37 10.83 4.07
N ALA A 18 -15.04 10.84 4.25
CA ALA A 18 -14.38 11.28 5.47
C ALA A 18 -12.91 11.66 5.22
N PRO A 19 -12.23 12.34 6.17
CA PRO A 19 -10.78 12.54 6.08
C PRO A 19 -10.03 11.22 5.93
N ARG A 20 -8.95 11.20 5.12
CA ARG A 20 -8.17 9.98 4.83
C ARG A 20 -7.75 9.21 6.08
N ALA A 21 -7.23 9.88 7.11
CA ALA A 21 -6.84 9.21 8.36
C ALA A 21 -7.99 8.45 9.03
N ARG A 22 -9.23 8.93 8.91
CA ARG A 22 -10.43 8.24 9.42
C ARG A 22 -10.84 7.08 8.54
N LEU A 23 -10.73 7.22 7.22
CA LEU A 23 -11.02 6.14 6.26
C LEU A 23 -10.06 4.95 6.44
N TRP A 24 -8.79 5.24 6.72
CA TRP A 24 -7.73 4.23 6.85
C TRP A 24 -7.56 3.69 8.28
N ALA A 25 -8.18 4.28 9.29
CA ALA A 25 -8.09 3.84 10.69
C ALA A 25 -8.37 2.34 10.93
N PRO A 26 -9.27 1.66 10.18
CA PRO A 26 -9.47 0.22 10.33
C PRO A 26 -8.32 -0.65 9.80
N VAL A 27 -7.40 -0.11 9.00
CA VAL A 27 -6.25 -0.85 8.48
C VAL A 27 -5.15 -0.89 9.53
N THR A 28 -5.09 -1.99 10.27
CA THR A 28 -4.16 -2.19 11.39
C THR A 28 -2.96 -3.06 11.04
N ALA A 29 -3.00 -3.78 9.92
CA ALA A 29 -1.85 -4.51 9.41
C ALA A 29 -0.76 -3.53 8.97
N HIS A 30 0.50 -3.88 9.19
CA HIS A 30 1.62 -3.12 8.63
C HIS A 30 1.54 -3.14 7.10
N ALA A 31 1.61 -1.97 6.48
CA ALA A 31 1.50 -1.81 5.04
C ALA A 31 2.81 -1.34 4.42
N VAL A 32 3.21 -1.97 3.32
CA VAL A 32 4.35 -1.52 2.50
C VAL A 32 3.81 -0.91 1.21
N VAL A 33 4.06 0.39 1.03
CA VAL A 33 3.64 1.15 -0.16
C VAL A 33 4.77 1.10 -1.19
N LEU A 34 4.55 0.32 -2.25
CA LEU A 34 5.52 0.13 -3.33
C LEU A 34 5.42 1.25 -4.37
N LEU A 35 6.55 1.88 -4.70
CA LEU A 35 6.63 2.94 -5.70
C LEU A 35 7.69 2.60 -6.75
N GLY A 36 7.37 2.75 -8.03
CA GLY A 36 8.35 2.60 -9.11
C GLY A 36 9.40 3.70 -9.08
N THR A 37 10.67 3.38 -9.37
CA THR A 37 11.76 4.36 -9.45
C THR A 37 11.55 5.40 -10.54
N GLU A 38 10.87 5.04 -11.63
CA GLU A 38 10.48 5.96 -12.70
C GLU A 38 8.95 6.09 -12.75
N THR A 39 8.42 7.07 -12.02
CA THR A 39 6.98 7.29 -11.90
C THR A 39 6.61 8.77 -12.02
N SER A 40 5.32 9.03 -12.26
CA SER A 40 4.79 10.40 -12.27
C SER A 40 4.87 11.01 -10.86
N PRO A 41 5.15 12.33 -10.73
CA PRO A 41 5.10 13.03 -9.44
C PRO A 41 3.76 12.87 -8.71
N PHE A 42 2.65 12.70 -9.46
CA PHE A 42 1.35 12.40 -8.88
C PHE A 42 1.35 11.09 -8.07
N THR A 43 1.98 10.04 -8.61
CA THR A 43 2.08 8.73 -7.94
C THR A 43 2.91 8.83 -6.67
N ALA A 44 4.01 9.59 -6.68
CA ALA A 44 4.81 9.85 -5.50
C ALA A 44 3.99 10.54 -4.40
N GLY A 45 3.25 11.60 -4.75
CA GLY A 45 2.36 12.28 -3.80
C GLY A 45 1.23 11.38 -3.28
N ALA A 46 0.71 10.47 -4.11
CA ALA A 46 -0.27 9.48 -3.67
C ALA A 46 0.33 8.49 -2.66
N ALA A 47 1.54 7.98 -2.90
CA ALA A 47 2.26 7.10 -1.99
C ALA A 47 2.53 7.78 -0.64
N ASP A 48 3.00 9.03 -0.66
CA ASP A 48 3.25 9.81 0.56
C ASP A 48 1.95 10.03 1.36
N SER A 49 0.84 10.26 0.66
CA SER A 49 -0.48 10.41 1.31
C SER A 49 -0.97 9.14 1.99
N LEU A 50 -0.60 7.95 1.48
CA LEU A 50 -0.94 6.68 2.11
C LEU A 50 -0.11 6.45 3.36
N VAL A 51 1.21 6.64 3.28
CA VAL A 51 2.12 6.50 4.43
C VAL A 51 1.73 7.44 5.56
N ALA A 52 1.35 8.67 5.25
CA ALA A 52 0.92 9.65 6.25
C ALA A 52 -0.44 9.33 6.90
N ALA A 53 -1.31 8.56 6.22
CA ALA A 53 -2.68 8.30 6.68
C ALA A 53 -2.86 6.94 7.37
N LEU A 54 -2.00 5.96 7.08
CA LEU A 54 -2.03 4.63 7.68
C LEU A 54 -1.37 4.63 9.06
N THR A 55 -1.87 3.78 9.97
CA THR A 55 -1.32 3.67 11.34
C THR A 55 0.09 3.09 11.36
N SER A 56 0.40 2.15 10.48
CA SER A 56 1.72 1.55 10.35
C SER A 56 2.00 1.31 8.87
N ALA A 57 2.86 2.15 8.29
CA ALA A 57 3.23 2.03 6.90
C ALA A 57 4.66 2.52 6.64
N GLU A 58 5.29 1.94 5.63
CA GLU A 58 6.53 2.42 5.04
C GLU A 58 6.42 2.50 3.51
N ARG A 59 7.31 3.28 2.89
CA ARG A 59 7.43 3.37 1.43
C ARG A 59 8.71 2.68 0.99
N VAL A 60 8.62 1.84 -0.03
CA VAL A 60 9.79 1.19 -0.64
C VAL A 60 9.77 1.42 -2.15
N GLU A 61 10.95 1.72 -2.70
CA GLU A 61 11.12 1.87 -4.14
C GLU A 61 11.44 0.53 -4.79
N VAL A 62 10.81 0.28 -5.94
CA VAL A 62 11.00 -0.91 -6.77
C VAL A 62 11.46 -0.47 -8.15
N PRO A 63 12.54 -1.05 -8.71
CA PRO A 63 12.93 -0.77 -10.09
C PRO A 63 11.75 -0.99 -11.04
N GLY A 64 11.44 0.03 -11.84
CA GLY A 64 10.28 -0.02 -12.71
C GLY A 64 9.93 1.34 -13.31
N ARG A 65 9.05 1.29 -14.31
CA ARG A 65 8.57 2.47 -15.05
C ARG A 65 7.07 2.42 -15.21
N ASP A 66 6.43 3.58 -15.02
CA ASP A 66 4.98 3.77 -15.16
C ASP A 66 4.20 2.76 -14.30
N HIS A 67 3.40 1.90 -14.92
CA HIS A 67 2.61 0.85 -14.27
C HIS A 67 3.28 -0.53 -14.34
N ARG A 68 4.61 -0.59 -14.48
CA ARG A 68 5.37 -1.84 -14.57
C ARG A 68 6.51 -1.86 -13.57
N TRP A 69 6.82 -3.06 -13.08
CA TRP A 69 7.96 -3.33 -12.21
C TRP A 69 8.88 -4.38 -12.83
N GLU A 70 10.17 -4.28 -12.54
CA GLU A 70 11.12 -5.34 -12.83
C GLU A 70 10.86 -6.52 -11.89
N ALA A 71 10.60 -7.70 -12.45
CA ALA A 71 10.16 -8.85 -11.68
C ALA A 71 11.16 -9.27 -10.58
N ALA A 72 12.46 -9.22 -10.87
CA ALA A 72 13.50 -9.54 -9.90
C ALA A 72 13.51 -8.55 -8.72
N GLY A 73 13.52 -7.24 -9.02
CA GLY A 73 13.49 -6.21 -7.98
C GLY A 73 12.22 -6.25 -7.14
N LEU A 74 11.07 -6.52 -7.75
CA LEU A 74 9.82 -6.72 -7.02
C LEU A 74 9.89 -7.93 -6.09
N ALA A 75 10.43 -9.06 -6.56
CA ALA A 75 10.55 -10.27 -5.76
C ALA A 75 11.45 -10.05 -4.54
N ASP A 76 12.58 -9.35 -4.71
CA ASP A 76 13.50 -9.03 -3.62
C ASP A 76 12.82 -8.15 -2.55
N VAL A 77 12.09 -7.12 -2.97
CA VAL A 77 11.36 -6.23 -2.05
C VAL A 77 10.26 -6.99 -1.31
N LEU A 78 9.47 -7.82 -2.02
CA LEU A 78 8.43 -8.63 -1.38
C LEU A 78 9.03 -9.61 -0.37
N ALA A 79 10.15 -10.25 -0.69
CA ALA A 79 10.82 -11.18 0.22
C ALA A 79 11.34 -10.47 1.48
N ALA A 80 11.82 -9.22 1.36
CA ALA A 80 12.29 -8.42 2.49
C ALA A 80 11.14 -7.89 3.36
N SER A 81 10.00 -7.54 2.75
CA SER A 81 8.85 -6.94 3.44
C SER A 81 7.88 -7.94 4.06
N LEU A 82 7.86 -9.19 3.58
CA LEU A 82 6.99 -10.22 4.13
C LEU A 82 7.58 -10.80 5.43
N PRO A 83 6.78 -11.01 6.47
CA PRO A 83 7.24 -11.69 7.66
C PRO A 83 7.71 -13.10 7.30
N VAL A 84 8.91 -13.48 7.78
CA VAL A 84 9.42 -14.84 7.63
C VAL A 84 8.42 -15.78 8.31
N SER A 85 7.76 -16.63 7.52
CA SER A 85 6.85 -17.64 8.05
C SER A 85 7.67 -18.72 8.75
N GLY A 86 7.94 -18.54 10.03
CA GLY A 86 8.76 -19.46 10.83
C GLY A 86 9.18 -18.91 12.18
N GLY A 87 8.24 -18.79 13.12
CA GLY A 87 8.54 -18.44 14.50
C GLY A 87 7.29 -18.32 15.34
N SER A 88 6.83 -19.44 15.90
CA SER A 88 5.76 -19.47 16.89
C SER A 88 6.13 -18.56 18.06
N GLY A 89 5.52 -17.37 18.13
CA GLY A 89 5.48 -16.54 19.34
C GLY A 89 4.52 -17.13 20.36
N ALA A 90 4.75 -18.40 20.74
CA ALA A 90 4.08 -19.02 21.86
C ALA A 90 4.82 -18.62 23.16
N SER A 91 4.07 -17.90 24.01
CA SER A 91 4.25 -17.74 25.46
C SER A 91 5.55 -17.14 25.99
N ARG A 92 5.39 -16.02 26.71
CA ARG A 92 5.84 -15.89 28.10
C ARG A 92 5.02 -14.83 28.81
N SER A 93 3.98 -15.29 29.51
CA SER A 93 3.45 -14.62 30.68
C SER A 93 4.44 -14.80 31.83
N SER A 94 4.74 -13.71 32.55
CA SER A 94 5.09 -13.70 33.98
C SER A 94 4.80 -12.29 34.49
#